data_AF-A0A2E0KZ11-F1
#
_entry.id   AF-A0A2E0KZ11-F1
#
_cell.length_a   1.000
_cell.length_b   1.000
_cell.length_c   1.000
_cell.angle_alpha   90.00
_cell.angle_beta   90.00
_cell.angle_gamma   90.00
#
_symmetry.space_group_name_H-M   'P 1'
#
loop_
_entity.id
_entity.type
_entity.pdbx_description
1 polymer ?
#
loop_
_entity_poly.entity_id
_entity_poly.type
_entity_poly.pdbx_seq_one_letter_code
_entity_poly.pdbx_strand_id
1 'polypeptide(L)'
;MSEQFTRPEPDVEPRHEGVAPPPKILLWIILGLFVMAIVGSIGAVVVFRSVLLPAQQQRVIDQLPFMRAFMAPTPQGGTLPTAMPADSDISPDDLLSAPLELPTSTTVPTSEPTEAAAIIQVEPSATITQTATPTVAPSATPTQLPPTATPVVESTPETTNNASVNSDAQAISIPSLPASARMFGFVHTQQSWNNCGPANITMALSYYGWQRDQSYAAQLLKPDREDKNVSPHEMVGFVNENSDLRAINRLGGDLTMLKQFIAAEIPVIIETGYMPEGYDWLGHYQTVVAYDDLQDVMYLYDSYLGIGGGEGLAETYVDLDRNWKHFNRTFIVIYPPDREGDVREILGERADPERAAKLALEVAQKEARANPRDTFALFNMGTSLTRLGRYEEAADAYDLARRDGTLPWRIIWYQFGPFEAYFNAGRYDDVMALVDINLTNGAQYVEETYYWQGRVLEARGDLSGARQAFNRALQHNYLYADAREALDSLNA
;
A
#
# COMPACT_ATOMS: atom_id res chain seq x y z
N MET A 1 53.63 60.89 -70.80
CA MET A 1 53.73 60.39 -69.41
C MET A 1 53.78 58.89 -69.48
N SER A 2 54.76 58.32 -68.82
CA SER A 2 55.38 57.02 -69.06
C SER A 2 54.66 55.89 -68.32
N GLU A 3 54.47 54.72 -68.94
CA GLU A 3 54.23 53.49 -68.20
C GLU A 3 55.18 52.38 -68.69
N GLN A 4 55.77 51.72 -67.70
CA GLN A 4 56.93 50.85 -67.77
C GLN A 4 56.56 49.44 -68.23
N PHE A 5 57.40 48.87 -69.11
CA PHE A 5 57.45 47.44 -69.42
C PHE A 5 58.15 46.68 -68.29
N THR A 6 57.46 45.74 -67.66
CA THR A 6 58.03 44.76 -66.72
C THR A 6 58.35 43.44 -67.45
N ARG A 7 59.54 42.87 -67.18
CA ARG A 7 60.00 41.56 -67.69
C ARG A 7 59.34 40.41 -66.91
N PRO A 8 59.16 39.22 -67.50
CA PRO A 8 58.61 38.06 -66.81
C PRO A 8 59.68 37.31 -65.98
N GLU A 9 59.33 36.96 -64.74
CA GLU A 9 60.06 36.01 -63.88
C GLU A 9 59.82 34.55 -64.32
N PRO A 10 60.78 33.63 -64.09
CA PRO A 10 60.67 32.23 -64.49
C PRO A 10 59.74 31.44 -63.58
N ASP A 11 58.92 30.60 -64.22
CA ASP A 11 57.90 29.73 -63.64
C ASP A 11 58.57 28.63 -62.78
N VAL A 12 58.37 28.69 -61.46
CA VAL A 12 58.75 27.65 -60.51
C VAL A 12 57.46 26.96 -60.06
N GLU A 13 57.04 25.91 -60.78
CA GLU A 13 55.94 25.05 -60.33
C GLU A 13 56.35 24.26 -59.08
N PRO A 14 55.64 24.39 -57.95
CA PRO A 14 55.85 23.53 -56.80
C PRO A 14 55.27 22.13 -57.09
N ARG A 15 56.13 21.10 -57.07
CA ARG A 15 55.68 19.69 -57.05
C ARG A 15 54.94 19.42 -55.75
N HIS A 16 53.63 19.59 -55.77
CA HIS A 16 52.77 19.01 -54.74
C HIS A 16 52.78 17.49 -54.90
N GLU A 17 53.59 16.80 -54.11
CA GLU A 17 53.39 15.37 -53.81
C GLU A 17 52.09 15.24 -53.00
N GLY A 18 50.96 15.34 -53.70
CA GLY A 18 49.64 15.13 -53.13
C GLY A 18 49.51 13.68 -52.70
N VAL A 19 49.33 13.44 -51.40
CA VAL A 19 48.94 12.14 -50.87
C VAL A 19 47.70 11.66 -51.64
N ALA A 20 47.80 10.51 -52.30
CA ALA A 20 46.69 9.96 -53.08
C ALA A 20 45.45 9.82 -52.18
N PRO A 21 44.25 10.22 -52.64
CA PRO A 21 43.04 10.15 -51.83
C PRO A 21 42.77 8.70 -51.41
N PRO A 22 42.26 8.47 -50.19
CA PRO A 22 41.94 7.12 -49.74
C PRO A 22 40.97 6.44 -50.71
N PRO A 23 41.11 5.12 -50.93
CA PRO A 23 40.29 4.42 -51.90
C PRO A 23 38.82 4.50 -51.50
N LYS A 24 37.94 4.82 -52.46
CA LYS A 24 36.49 5.01 -52.23
C LYS A 24 35.83 3.83 -51.51
N ILE A 25 36.38 2.62 -51.65
CA ILE A 25 35.91 1.42 -50.93
C ILE A 25 36.05 1.55 -49.41
N LEU A 26 37.09 2.22 -48.92
CA LEU A 26 37.30 2.47 -47.50
C LEU A 26 36.20 3.38 -46.94
N LEU A 27 35.79 4.40 -47.70
CA LEU A 27 34.67 5.27 -47.33
C LEU A 27 33.37 4.48 -47.22
N TRP A 28 33.08 3.60 -48.17
CA TRP A 28 31.88 2.74 -48.12
C TRP A 28 31.93 1.73 -46.97
N ILE A 29 33.10 1.18 -46.63
CA ILE A 29 33.28 0.31 -45.46
C ILE A 29 33.01 1.10 -44.18
N ILE A 30 33.60 2.30 -44.03
CA ILE A 30 33.38 3.17 -42.85
C ILE A 30 31.90 3.55 -42.74
N LEU A 31 31.26 3.92 -43.84
CA LEU A 31 29.84 4.25 -43.85
C LEU A 31 28.98 3.03 -43.47
N GLY A 32 29.32 1.84 -43.99
CA GLY A 32 28.64 0.60 -43.64
C GLY A 32 28.77 0.25 -42.16
N LEU A 33 29.97 0.38 -41.58
CA LEU A 33 30.21 0.19 -40.14
C LEU A 33 29.45 1.22 -39.29
N PHE A 34 29.39 2.48 -39.73
CA PHE A 34 28.64 3.53 -39.06
C PHE A 34 27.13 3.24 -39.06
N VAL A 35 26.57 2.83 -40.19
CA VAL A 35 25.15 2.43 -40.29
C VAL A 35 24.88 1.20 -39.42
N MET A 36 25.74 0.19 -39.44
CA MET A 36 25.62 -0.99 -38.56
C MET A 36 25.64 -0.60 -37.07
N ALA A 37 26.51 0.33 -36.67
CA ALA A 37 26.57 0.83 -35.30
C ALA A 37 25.29 1.58 -34.91
N ILE A 38 24.73 2.40 -35.80
CA ILE A 38 23.45 3.09 -35.57
C ILE A 38 22.31 2.07 -35.42
N VAL A 39 22.19 1.13 -36.37
CA VAL A 39 21.13 0.11 -36.34
C VAL A 39 21.26 -0.76 -35.09
N GLY A 40 22.48 -1.15 -34.72
CA GLY A 40 22.75 -1.88 -33.48
C GLY A 40 22.35 -1.08 -32.24
N SER A 41 22.63 0.22 -32.21
CA SER A 41 22.28 1.11 -31.09
C SER A 41 20.76 1.29 -30.96
N ILE A 42 20.06 1.50 -32.08
CA ILE A 42 18.59 1.57 -32.10
C ILE A 42 18.00 0.24 -31.65
N GLY A 43 18.52 -0.88 -32.17
CA GLY A 43 18.11 -2.23 -31.78
C GLY A 43 18.29 -2.47 -30.28
N ALA A 44 19.42 -2.05 -29.69
CA ALA A 44 19.66 -2.16 -28.26
C ALA A 44 18.66 -1.34 -27.43
N VAL A 45 18.33 -0.12 -27.86
CA VAL A 45 17.30 0.71 -27.19
C VAL A 45 15.92 0.06 -27.28
N VAL A 46 15.57 -0.52 -28.42
CA VAL A 46 14.30 -1.24 -28.60
C VAL A 46 14.24 -2.47 -27.69
N VAL A 47 15.31 -3.27 -27.63
CA VAL A 47 15.39 -4.43 -26.72
C VAL A 47 15.28 -3.98 -25.27
N PHE A 48 16.02 -2.93 -24.88
CA PHE A 48 15.96 -2.36 -23.54
C PHE A 48 14.53 -1.93 -23.17
N ARG A 49 13.83 -1.22 -24.05
CA ARG A 49 12.49 -0.69 -23.78
C ARG A 49 11.38 -1.74 -23.82
N SER A 50 11.43 -2.66 -24.79
CA SER A 50 10.27 -3.47 -25.18
C SER A 50 10.43 -4.95 -24.87
N VAL A 51 11.63 -5.41 -24.52
CA VAL A 51 11.90 -6.83 -24.25
C VAL A 51 12.30 -7.05 -22.79
N LEU A 52 13.13 -6.17 -22.23
CA LEU A 52 13.57 -6.32 -20.84
C LEU A 52 12.44 -5.96 -19.87
N LEU A 53 12.27 -6.79 -18.84
CA LEU A 53 11.39 -6.51 -17.70
C LEU A 53 11.94 -5.33 -16.87
N PRO A 54 11.10 -4.62 -16.09
CA PRO A 54 11.56 -3.49 -15.28
C PRO A 54 12.76 -3.82 -14.37
N ALA A 55 12.78 -4.96 -13.68
CA ALA A 55 13.95 -5.35 -12.87
C ALA A 55 15.22 -5.56 -13.71
N GLN A 56 15.08 -5.99 -14.97
CA GLN A 56 16.21 -6.18 -15.89
C GLN A 56 16.68 -4.84 -16.45
N GLN A 57 15.75 -3.94 -16.78
CA GLN A 57 16.04 -2.57 -17.18
C GLN A 57 16.83 -1.84 -16.10
N GLN A 58 16.40 -1.97 -14.83
CA GLN A 58 17.12 -1.34 -13.72
C GLN A 58 18.55 -1.88 -13.59
N ARG A 59 18.77 -3.19 -13.68
CA ARG A 59 20.13 -3.76 -13.66
C ARG A 59 21.02 -3.21 -14.77
N VAL A 60 20.45 -2.97 -15.96
CA VAL A 60 21.19 -2.32 -17.06
C VAL A 60 21.49 -0.86 -16.72
N ILE A 61 20.56 -0.12 -16.12
CA ILE A 61 20.77 1.27 -15.69
C ILE A 61 21.85 1.35 -14.60
N ASP A 62 21.86 0.43 -13.64
CA ASP A 62 22.86 0.41 -12.56
C ASP A 62 24.29 0.24 -13.11
N GLN A 63 24.45 -0.50 -14.21
CA GLN A 63 25.73 -0.66 -14.90
C GLN A 63 26.03 0.47 -15.90
N LEU A 64 24.99 0.98 -16.57
CA LEU A 64 25.05 1.98 -17.63
C LEU A 64 24.04 3.10 -17.36
N PRO A 65 24.35 4.07 -16.46
CA PRO A 65 23.37 5.06 -15.99
C PRO A 65 22.73 5.90 -17.09
N PHE A 66 23.42 6.12 -18.21
CA PHE A 66 22.88 6.85 -19.36
C PHE A 66 21.67 6.15 -20.01
N MET A 67 21.50 4.83 -19.79
CA MET A 67 20.37 4.07 -20.33
C MET A 67 19.02 4.55 -19.76
N ARG A 68 19.03 5.22 -18.61
CA ARG A 68 17.84 5.84 -18.01
C ARG A 68 17.16 6.84 -18.94
N ALA A 69 17.92 7.56 -19.77
CA ALA A 69 17.38 8.51 -20.74
C ALA A 69 16.52 7.81 -21.82
N PHE A 70 16.68 6.49 -21.97
CA PHE A 70 15.88 5.67 -22.86
C PHE A 70 14.78 4.91 -22.13
N MET A 71 14.37 5.27 -20.92
CA MET A 71 13.11 4.73 -20.36
C MET A 71 11.90 5.30 -21.12
N ALA A 72 10.75 4.64 -20.98
CA ALA A 72 9.48 5.23 -21.40
C ALA A 72 9.22 6.51 -20.57
N PRO A 73 8.68 7.58 -21.17
CA PRO A 73 8.30 8.76 -20.42
C PRO A 73 7.21 8.39 -19.40
N THR A 74 7.28 8.99 -18.21
CA THR A 74 6.20 8.95 -17.22
C THR A 74 4.96 9.65 -17.78
N PRO A 75 3.75 9.41 -17.22
CA PRO A 75 2.57 10.22 -17.53
C PRO A 75 2.91 11.71 -17.55
N GLN A 76 2.38 12.47 -18.50
CA GLN A 76 2.62 13.92 -18.56
C GLN A 76 2.25 14.56 -17.22
N GLY A 77 3.22 15.22 -16.58
CA GLY A 77 3.03 15.89 -15.29
C GLY A 77 3.18 15.00 -14.06
N GLY A 78 3.32 13.68 -14.19
CA GLY A 78 3.45 12.77 -13.05
C GLY A 78 2.21 12.73 -12.16
N THR A 79 1.04 12.98 -12.74
CA THR A 79 -0.21 13.12 -11.99
C THR A 79 -1.29 12.22 -12.59
N LEU A 80 -2.22 11.77 -11.74
CA LEU A 80 -3.38 11.02 -12.22
C LEU A 80 -4.34 11.96 -12.94
N PRO A 81 -4.65 11.73 -14.22
CA PRO A 81 -5.66 12.52 -14.90
C PRO A 81 -7.02 12.30 -14.21
N THR A 82 -7.76 13.40 -14.07
CA THR A 82 -9.17 13.35 -13.68
C THR A 82 -9.96 13.06 -14.95
N ALA A 83 -10.84 12.05 -14.92
CA ALA A 83 -11.88 11.95 -15.93
C ALA A 83 -12.74 13.22 -15.88
N MET A 84 -13.44 13.59 -16.96
CA MET A 84 -14.34 14.75 -16.87
C MET A 84 -15.29 14.54 -15.70
N PRO A 85 -15.48 15.55 -14.82
CA PRO A 85 -16.32 15.37 -13.64
C PRO A 85 -17.69 14.88 -14.08
N ALA A 86 -18.12 13.75 -13.53
CA ALA A 86 -19.52 13.37 -13.61
C ALA A 86 -20.33 14.48 -12.92
N ASP A 87 -21.51 14.81 -13.46
CA ASP A 87 -22.46 15.68 -12.76
C ASP A 87 -22.89 14.93 -11.49
N SER A 88 -22.23 15.20 -10.37
CA SER A 88 -22.67 14.74 -9.05
C SER A 88 -23.64 15.76 -8.45
N ASP A 89 -24.72 15.24 -7.90
CA ASP A 89 -25.69 16.03 -7.12
C ASP A 89 -25.14 16.39 -5.72
N ILE A 90 -23.97 15.86 -5.31
CA ILE A 90 -23.37 16.09 -4.00
C ILE A 90 -22.39 17.25 -4.05
N SER A 91 -22.66 18.30 -3.26
CA SER A 91 -21.75 19.44 -3.14
C SER A 91 -20.44 19.04 -2.42
N PRO A 92 -19.28 19.60 -2.81
CA PRO A 92 -18.04 19.46 -2.03
C PRO A 92 -18.21 19.87 -0.56
N ASP A 93 -19.02 20.90 -0.27
CA ASP A 93 -19.27 21.34 1.10
C ASP A 93 -20.06 20.30 1.91
N ASP A 94 -20.95 19.56 1.25
CA ASP A 94 -21.72 18.48 1.86
C ASP A 94 -20.81 17.29 2.16
N LEU A 95 -19.92 16.88 1.25
CA LEU A 95 -18.93 15.82 1.51
C LEU A 95 -18.02 16.15 2.70
N LEU A 96 -17.59 17.41 2.77
CA LEU A 96 -16.72 17.89 3.83
C LEU A 96 -17.45 18.02 5.18
N SER A 97 -18.77 18.10 5.20
CA SER A 97 -19.55 18.40 6.42
C SER A 97 -20.57 17.31 6.79
N ALA A 98 -20.71 16.26 5.97
CA ALA A 98 -21.71 15.23 6.13
C ALA A 98 -21.59 14.57 7.52
N PRO A 99 -22.66 14.58 8.33
CA PRO A 99 -22.66 13.91 9.61
C PRO A 99 -22.56 12.39 9.43
N LEU A 100 -21.91 11.73 10.38
CA LEU A 100 -21.63 10.28 10.37
C LEU A 100 -22.81 9.46 10.90
N GLU A 101 -24.05 9.92 10.65
CA GLU A 101 -25.22 9.16 11.05
C GLU A 101 -25.41 7.99 10.08
N LEU A 102 -25.43 6.78 10.63
CA LEU A 102 -25.98 5.63 9.92
C LEU A 102 -27.46 5.90 9.65
N PRO A 103 -28.04 5.48 8.51
CA PRO A 103 -29.47 5.31 8.45
C PRO A 103 -29.85 4.27 9.51
N THR A 104 -30.37 4.76 10.64
CA THR A 104 -31.09 3.92 11.59
C THR A 104 -32.26 3.35 10.80
N SER A 105 -32.38 2.02 10.73
CA SER A 105 -33.39 1.29 9.95
C SER A 105 -34.73 2.02 9.96
N THR A 106 -34.99 2.80 8.91
CA THR A 106 -36.26 3.49 8.72
C THR A 106 -36.93 2.74 7.59
N THR A 107 -37.92 1.94 8.01
CA THR A 107 -39.03 1.40 7.23
C THR A 107 -39.05 1.82 5.77
N VAL A 108 -38.74 0.87 4.88
CA VAL A 108 -39.07 0.94 3.46
C VAL A 108 -40.57 1.28 3.32
N PRO A 109 -40.96 2.37 2.64
CA PRO A 109 -42.33 2.51 2.19
C PRO A 109 -42.54 1.48 1.09
N THR A 110 -43.50 0.58 1.32
CA THR A 110 -43.99 -0.40 0.36
C THR A 110 -44.26 0.24 -1.00
N SER A 111 -43.39 -0.03 -1.97
CA SER A 111 -43.74 0.05 -3.39
C SER A 111 -44.10 -1.35 -3.88
N GLU A 112 -45.27 -1.44 -4.51
CA GLU A 112 -45.81 -2.68 -5.07
C GLU A 112 -44.84 -3.33 -6.07
N PRO A 113 -44.74 -4.68 -6.10
CA PRO A 113 -43.86 -5.36 -7.02
C PRO A 113 -44.49 -5.41 -8.42
N THR A 114 -43.79 -4.89 -9.42
CA THR A 114 -44.05 -5.28 -10.82
C THR A 114 -43.31 -6.58 -11.10
N GLU A 115 -44.09 -7.56 -11.50
CA GLU A 115 -43.76 -8.95 -11.79
C GLU A 115 -42.97 -9.11 -13.10
N ALA A 116 -41.74 -9.63 -13.02
CA ALA A 116 -41.02 -10.49 -14.00
C ALA A 116 -39.55 -10.59 -13.51
N ALA A 117 -38.91 -11.73 -13.23
CA ALA A 117 -39.09 -13.09 -13.71
C ALA A 117 -38.60 -14.14 -12.68
N ALA A 118 -39.08 -15.38 -12.89
CA ALA A 118 -38.95 -16.63 -12.14
C ALA A 118 -37.56 -16.95 -11.50
N ILE A 119 -37.49 -17.34 -10.21
CA ILE A 119 -37.66 -18.68 -9.59
C ILE A 119 -36.70 -19.76 -10.13
N ILE A 120 -35.68 -20.11 -9.32
CA ILE A 120 -35.30 -21.50 -9.02
C ILE A 120 -35.01 -21.61 -7.51
N GLN A 121 -35.84 -22.40 -6.82
CA GLN A 121 -35.63 -22.86 -5.44
C GLN A 121 -34.56 -23.97 -5.41
N VAL A 122 -33.70 -23.96 -4.39
CA VAL A 122 -32.92 -25.13 -3.97
C VAL A 122 -33.19 -25.36 -2.48
N GLU A 123 -33.89 -26.45 -2.16
CA GLU A 123 -33.96 -27.00 -0.80
C GLU A 123 -32.65 -27.72 -0.44
N PRO A 124 -32.16 -27.64 0.81
CA PRO A 124 -31.09 -28.51 1.28
C PRO A 124 -31.66 -29.75 1.95
N SER A 125 -31.26 -30.93 1.47
CA SER A 125 -31.45 -32.19 2.19
C SER A 125 -30.22 -33.08 2.02
N ALA A 126 -29.47 -33.27 3.10
CA ALA A 126 -28.86 -34.55 3.48
C ALA A 126 -28.06 -34.40 4.78
N THR A 127 -28.67 -34.90 5.85
CA THR A 127 -28.10 -35.21 7.16
C THR A 127 -26.93 -36.19 7.05
N ILE A 128 -25.79 -35.88 7.67
CA ILE A 128 -24.72 -36.86 7.94
C ILE A 128 -24.64 -37.09 9.45
N THR A 129 -25.00 -38.29 9.85
CA THR A 129 -24.97 -38.84 11.20
C THR A 129 -23.52 -39.06 11.66
N GLN A 130 -23.11 -38.45 12.77
CA GLN A 130 -21.87 -38.80 13.46
C GLN A 130 -22.13 -39.92 14.49
N THR A 131 -21.36 -41.01 14.35
CA THR A 131 -21.34 -42.15 15.27
C THR A 131 -20.30 -41.90 16.37
N ALA A 132 -20.75 -41.81 17.61
CA ALA A 132 -19.89 -41.79 18.79
C ALA A 132 -19.51 -43.21 19.23
N THR A 133 -18.26 -43.41 19.65
CA THR A 133 -17.81 -44.59 20.41
C THR A 133 -17.16 -44.10 21.73
N PRO A 134 -17.36 -44.79 22.87
CA PRO A 134 -17.12 -44.22 24.21
C PRO A 134 -15.75 -44.60 24.82
N THR A 135 -15.57 -44.26 26.10
CA THR A 135 -14.57 -44.75 27.11
C THR A 135 -13.32 -43.84 27.22
N VAL A 136 -12.77 -43.40 28.37
CA VAL A 136 -12.78 -43.73 29.81
C VAL A 136 -12.48 -42.44 30.62
N ALA A 137 -13.01 -42.30 31.84
CA ALA A 137 -12.64 -41.27 32.83
C ALA A 137 -11.55 -41.75 33.83
N PRO A 138 -10.75 -40.84 34.40
CA PRO A 138 -10.63 -40.75 35.87
C PRO A 138 -10.69 -39.27 36.33
N SER A 139 -11.62 -38.86 37.19
CA SER A 139 -11.67 -38.95 38.67
C SER A 139 -10.53 -38.24 39.44
N ALA A 140 -10.99 -37.39 40.36
CA ALA A 140 -10.36 -36.27 41.06
C ALA A 140 -9.24 -36.63 42.05
N THR A 141 -8.37 -35.65 42.35
CA THR A 141 -8.29 -34.96 43.67
C THR A 141 -7.14 -33.94 43.65
N PRO A 142 -7.36 -32.66 44.04
CA PRO A 142 -6.30 -31.70 44.32
C PRO A 142 -5.88 -31.76 45.79
N THR A 143 -4.58 -31.96 46.04
CA THR A 143 -3.98 -31.90 47.37
C THR A 143 -3.79 -30.45 47.81
N GLN A 144 -4.46 -30.09 48.89
CA GLN A 144 -4.41 -28.81 49.59
C GLN A 144 -3.15 -28.75 50.47
N LEU A 145 -2.34 -27.69 50.34
CA LEU A 145 -1.27 -27.34 51.29
C LEU A 145 -1.77 -26.22 52.22
N PRO A 146 -1.50 -26.29 53.54
CA PRO A 146 -1.98 -25.30 54.50
C PRO A 146 -1.11 -24.03 54.52
N PRO A 147 -1.68 -22.82 54.69
CA PRO A 147 -0.89 -21.63 54.98
C PRO A 147 -0.56 -21.53 56.48
N THR A 148 0.72 -21.31 56.77
CA THR A 148 1.26 -20.97 58.09
C THR A 148 0.89 -19.53 58.46
N ALA A 149 0.49 -19.33 59.71
CA ALA A 149 0.02 -18.06 60.26
C ALA A 149 1.12 -17.26 61.01
N THR A 150 0.87 -15.93 61.09
CA THR A 150 1.22 -14.98 62.19
C THR A 150 2.52 -14.16 62.05
N PRO A 151 2.63 -12.90 62.57
CA PRO A 151 1.64 -11.88 63.02
C PRO A 151 1.73 -10.55 62.20
N VAL A 152 0.66 -9.82 61.88
CA VAL A 152 -0.07 -8.78 62.67
C VAL A 152 0.80 -7.90 63.58
N VAL A 153 1.11 -6.67 63.13
CA VAL A 153 1.35 -5.53 64.02
C VAL A 153 0.20 -4.55 63.84
N GLU A 154 -0.45 -4.35 64.97
CA GLU A 154 -1.58 -3.49 65.27
C GLU A 154 -1.09 -2.05 65.49
N SER A 155 -1.72 -1.08 64.83
CA SER A 155 -1.87 0.28 65.36
C SER A 155 -3.11 0.95 64.76
N THR A 156 -3.96 1.43 65.65
CA THR A 156 -5.23 2.13 65.41
C THR A 156 -5.41 3.04 66.65
N PRO A 157 -6.18 4.13 66.61
CA PRO A 157 -6.10 5.30 65.73
C PRO A 157 -5.94 6.60 66.57
N GLU A 158 -5.66 7.74 65.92
CA GLU A 158 -5.95 9.05 66.52
C GLU A 158 -6.91 9.82 65.60
N THR A 159 -8.14 9.96 66.09
CA THR A 159 -9.22 10.76 65.53
C THR A 159 -8.95 12.24 65.71
N THR A 160 -8.89 12.99 64.61
CA THR A 160 -9.37 14.38 64.58
C THR A 160 -10.25 14.60 63.36
N ASN A 161 -11.52 14.89 63.64
CA ASN A 161 -12.55 15.19 62.66
C ASN A 161 -12.24 16.54 61.99
N ASN A 162 -12.15 16.56 60.66
CA ASN A 162 -12.54 17.73 59.89
C ASN A 162 -13.20 17.27 58.60
N ALA A 163 -14.52 17.45 58.54
CA ALA A 163 -15.34 17.15 57.39
C ALA A 163 -15.00 18.11 56.24
N SER A 164 -14.43 17.58 55.17
CA SER A 164 -14.43 18.20 53.85
C SER A 164 -15.02 17.19 52.88
N VAL A 165 -16.13 17.57 52.26
CA VAL A 165 -16.82 16.82 51.22
C VAL A 165 -15.88 16.74 50.02
N ASN A 166 -15.32 15.56 49.73
CA ASN A 166 -14.67 15.28 48.46
C ASN A 166 -15.31 14.05 47.82
N SER A 167 -15.79 14.27 46.61
CA SER A 167 -16.33 13.29 45.68
C SER A 167 -15.21 12.33 45.28
N ASP A 168 -15.22 11.12 45.82
CA ASP A 168 -14.37 10.01 45.35
C ASP A 168 -14.87 9.53 43.98
N ALA A 169 -14.51 10.27 42.93
CA ALA A 169 -14.31 9.67 41.63
C ALA A 169 -12.98 8.92 41.73
N GLN A 170 -13.03 7.59 41.86
CA GLN A 170 -11.88 6.74 41.61
C GLN A 170 -11.46 6.94 40.15
N ALA A 171 -10.54 7.86 39.93
CA ALA A 171 -9.84 7.97 38.66
C ALA A 171 -9.06 6.67 38.47
N ILE A 172 -9.51 5.86 37.52
CA ILE A 172 -8.75 4.71 37.02
C ILE A 172 -7.43 5.29 36.52
N SER A 173 -6.35 5.03 37.24
CA SER A 173 -5.00 5.38 36.80
C SER A 173 -4.65 4.49 35.63
N ILE A 174 -4.96 4.94 34.41
CA ILE A 174 -4.37 4.38 33.20
C ILE A 174 -2.85 4.48 33.39
N PRO A 175 -2.08 3.38 33.30
CA PRO A 175 -0.64 3.48 33.39
C PRO A 175 -0.17 4.49 32.34
N SER A 176 0.44 5.58 32.80
CA SER A 176 0.94 6.61 31.90
C SER A 176 2.01 5.99 31.02
N LEU A 177 1.81 6.08 29.70
CA LEU A 177 2.76 5.67 28.69
C LEU A 177 4.17 6.22 29.05
N PRO A 178 5.24 5.41 29.01
CA PRO A 178 6.58 5.91 29.32
C PRO A 178 7.03 6.96 28.29
N ALA A 179 7.89 7.90 28.70
CA ALA A 179 8.37 8.97 27.81
C ALA A 179 9.17 8.44 26.60
N SER A 180 9.73 7.25 26.70
CA SER A 180 10.33 6.52 25.60
C SER A 180 10.17 5.02 25.81
N ALA A 181 10.09 4.27 24.72
CA ALA A 181 10.12 2.81 24.74
C ALA A 181 10.80 2.30 23.47
N ARG A 182 11.44 1.13 23.57
CA ARG A 182 12.14 0.47 22.48
C ARG A 182 11.94 -1.02 22.54
N MET A 183 11.62 -1.59 21.39
CA MET A 183 11.61 -3.01 21.17
C MET A 183 12.96 -3.45 20.59
N PHE A 184 13.47 -4.58 21.10
CA PHE A 184 14.71 -5.21 20.63
C PHE A 184 14.41 -6.60 20.07
N GLY A 185 15.31 -7.16 19.25
CA GLY A 185 15.19 -8.53 18.74
C GLY A 185 14.70 -8.67 17.30
N PHE A 186 14.41 -7.55 16.62
CA PHE A 186 14.17 -7.57 15.18
C PHE A 186 15.47 -7.90 14.40
N VAL A 187 15.34 -8.72 13.37
CA VAL A 187 16.37 -8.96 12.36
C VAL A 187 16.03 -8.14 11.12
N HIS A 188 16.91 -7.19 10.79
CA HIS A 188 16.73 -6.38 9.59
C HIS A 188 16.79 -7.22 8.32
N THR A 189 15.91 -6.89 7.37
CA THR A 189 15.85 -7.51 6.04
C THR A 189 15.88 -6.41 4.98
N GLN A 190 17.01 -6.27 4.28
CA GLN A 190 17.11 -5.39 3.12
C GLN A 190 16.23 -5.94 1.99
N GLN A 191 15.28 -5.16 1.47
CA GLN A 191 14.36 -5.62 0.43
C GLN A 191 15.08 -5.95 -0.88
N SER A 192 14.54 -6.93 -1.59
CA SER A 192 14.78 -7.12 -3.01
C SER A 192 13.83 -6.24 -3.86
N TRP A 193 13.86 -6.42 -5.19
CA TRP A 193 13.03 -5.65 -6.14
C TRP A 193 11.54 -5.73 -5.75
N ASN A 194 10.91 -4.57 -5.53
CA ASN A 194 9.49 -4.42 -5.12
C ASN A 194 9.07 -5.26 -3.89
N ASN A 195 10.00 -5.54 -2.96
CA ASN A 195 9.73 -6.42 -1.82
C ASN A 195 9.53 -5.68 -0.49
N CYS A 196 9.13 -4.40 -0.47
CA CYS A 196 8.94 -3.68 0.80
C CYS A 196 7.96 -4.39 1.76
N GLY A 197 6.82 -4.88 1.25
CA GLY A 197 5.86 -5.68 2.03
C GLY A 197 6.46 -7.00 2.55
N PRO A 198 6.92 -7.92 1.68
CA PRO A 198 7.57 -9.16 2.11
C PRO A 198 8.78 -8.99 3.04
N ALA A 199 9.56 -7.92 2.86
CA ALA A 199 10.68 -7.61 3.73
C ALA A 199 10.20 -7.14 5.11
N ASN A 200 9.25 -6.21 5.18
CA ASN A 200 8.72 -5.72 6.46
C ASN A 200 7.95 -6.79 7.24
N ILE A 201 7.16 -7.64 6.58
CA ILE A 201 6.49 -8.74 7.28
C ILE A 201 7.51 -9.73 7.86
N THR A 202 8.58 -10.02 7.12
CA THR A 202 9.68 -10.86 7.59
C THR A 202 10.42 -10.22 8.77
N MET A 203 10.72 -8.92 8.69
CA MET A 203 11.32 -8.17 9.80
C MET A 203 10.44 -8.23 11.04
N ALA A 204 9.15 -7.90 10.93
CA ALA A 204 8.25 -7.89 12.07
C ALA A 204 8.07 -9.29 12.68
N LEU A 205 7.95 -10.35 11.86
CA LEU A 205 7.86 -11.72 12.33
C LEU A 205 9.14 -12.21 13.03
N SER A 206 10.31 -11.67 12.66
CA SER A 206 11.58 -12.05 13.29
C SER A 206 11.63 -11.75 14.79
N TYR A 207 10.85 -10.77 15.25
CA TYR A 207 10.66 -10.48 16.67
C TYR A 207 10.15 -11.70 17.45
N TYR A 208 9.32 -12.53 16.81
CA TYR A 208 8.78 -13.78 17.36
C TYR A 208 9.61 -15.02 16.96
N GLY A 209 10.86 -14.83 16.52
CA GLY A 209 11.77 -15.92 16.19
C GLY A 209 11.56 -16.55 14.81
N TRP A 210 10.81 -15.90 13.91
CA TRP A 210 10.65 -16.34 12.54
C TRP A 210 11.99 -16.48 11.79
N GLN A 211 12.17 -17.59 11.07
CA GLN A 211 13.44 -17.97 10.45
C GLN A 211 13.43 -17.97 8.92
N ARG A 212 12.27 -17.80 8.27
CA ARG A 212 12.21 -17.72 6.80
C ARG A 212 12.54 -16.31 6.34
N ASP A 213 13.17 -16.19 5.18
CA ASP A 213 13.50 -14.89 4.60
C ASP A 213 12.33 -14.31 3.78
N GLN A 214 12.53 -13.08 3.28
CA GLN A 214 11.56 -12.39 2.42
C GLN A 214 11.23 -13.14 1.14
N SER A 215 12.07 -14.07 0.67
CA SER A 215 11.83 -14.79 -0.59
C SER A 215 10.71 -15.82 -0.39
N TYR A 216 10.59 -16.40 0.80
CA TYR A 216 9.46 -17.23 1.18
C TYR A 216 8.17 -16.41 1.22
N ALA A 217 8.18 -15.25 1.90
CA ALA A 217 7.02 -14.38 1.96
C ALA A 217 6.60 -13.89 0.56
N ALA A 218 7.54 -13.48 -0.28
CA ALA A 218 7.27 -12.99 -1.64
C ALA A 218 6.63 -14.04 -2.55
N GLN A 219 6.98 -15.33 -2.42
CA GLN A 219 6.38 -16.40 -3.23
C GLN A 219 4.87 -16.57 -2.99
N LEU A 220 4.39 -16.16 -1.81
CA LEU A 220 2.99 -16.29 -1.40
C LEU A 220 2.23 -14.97 -1.52
N LEU A 221 2.89 -13.85 -1.21
CA LEU A 221 2.28 -12.52 -1.28
C LEU A 221 2.27 -11.95 -2.69
N LYS A 222 3.33 -12.18 -3.46
CA LYS A 222 3.52 -11.57 -4.77
C LYS A 222 4.33 -12.44 -5.74
N PRO A 223 3.74 -13.53 -6.25
CA PRO A 223 4.46 -14.50 -7.06
C PRO A 223 5.03 -13.94 -8.38
N ASP A 224 4.42 -12.89 -8.96
CA ASP A 224 5.07 -12.09 -10.00
C ASP A 224 6.11 -11.16 -9.39
N ARG A 225 7.37 -11.28 -9.83
CA ARG A 225 8.47 -10.45 -9.34
C ARG A 225 8.32 -8.97 -9.71
N GLU A 226 7.61 -8.66 -10.78
CA GLU A 226 7.45 -7.29 -11.28
C GLU A 226 6.24 -6.56 -10.70
N ASP A 227 5.34 -7.28 -10.03
CA ASP A 227 4.29 -6.66 -9.23
C ASP A 227 4.93 -5.71 -8.19
N LYS A 228 4.28 -4.58 -7.99
CA LYS A 228 4.75 -3.41 -7.24
C LYS A 228 4.21 -3.36 -5.83
N ASN A 229 3.16 -4.12 -5.54
CA ASN A 229 2.36 -3.93 -4.36
C ASN A 229 2.18 -5.24 -3.59
N VAL A 230 2.00 -5.13 -2.29
CA VAL A 230 1.33 -6.17 -1.50
C VAL A 230 0.40 -5.40 -0.60
N SER A 231 -0.89 -5.67 -0.74
CA SER A 231 -1.92 -4.97 0.02
C SER A 231 -1.86 -5.37 1.49
N PRO A 232 -2.22 -4.48 2.43
CA PRO A 232 -2.16 -4.78 3.87
C PRO A 232 -2.95 -6.03 4.29
N HIS A 233 -4.08 -6.30 3.63
CA HIS A 233 -4.91 -7.48 3.91
C HIS A 233 -4.23 -8.79 3.48
N GLU A 234 -3.43 -8.78 2.40
CA GLU A 234 -2.66 -9.95 1.97
C GLU A 234 -1.54 -10.26 2.96
N MET A 235 -0.86 -9.23 3.48
CA MET A 235 0.13 -9.39 4.55
C MET A 235 -0.50 -9.96 5.82
N VAL A 236 -1.70 -9.52 6.17
CA VAL A 236 -2.48 -10.06 7.28
C VAL A 236 -2.85 -11.53 7.04
N GLY A 237 -3.37 -11.86 5.86
CA GLY A 237 -3.70 -13.23 5.45
C GLY A 237 -2.48 -14.14 5.55
N PHE A 238 -1.34 -13.71 5.01
CA PHE A 238 -0.07 -14.44 5.10
C PHE A 238 0.30 -14.79 6.53
N VAL A 239 0.26 -13.84 7.47
CA VAL A 239 0.56 -14.12 8.88
C VAL A 239 -0.43 -15.11 9.47
N ASN A 240 -1.73 -14.86 9.28
CA ASN A 240 -2.80 -15.66 9.87
C ASN A 240 -2.85 -17.10 9.34
N GLU A 241 -2.38 -17.34 8.13
CA GLU A 241 -2.41 -18.65 7.45
C GLU A 241 -1.09 -19.42 7.53
N ASN A 242 0.04 -18.73 7.71
CA ASN A 242 1.38 -19.34 7.60
C ASN A 242 2.20 -19.29 8.91
N SER A 243 1.59 -18.87 10.01
CA SER A 243 2.22 -18.81 11.33
C SER A 243 1.24 -19.12 12.46
N ASP A 244 1.76 -19.32 13.67
CA ASP A 244 0.95 -19.47 14.90
C ASP A 244 0.55 -18.11 15.51
N LEU A 245 0.81 -17.00 14.81
CA LEU A 245 0.50 -15.64 15.24
C LEU A 245 -0.82 -15.17 14.63
N ARG A 246 -1.28 -14.01 15.09
CA ARG A 246 -2.36 -13.24 14.50
C ARG A 246 -1.84 -11.92 13.95
N ALA A 247 -2.49 -11.46 12.90
CA ALA A 247 -2.35 -10.10 12.41
C ALA A 247 -3.70 -9.49 12.08
N ILE A 248 -3.78 -8.17 12.23
CA ILE A 248 -4.90 -7.36 11.79
C ILE A 248 -4.37 -6.04 11.22
N ASN A 249 -5.06 -5.52 10.21
CA ASN A 249 -4.82 -4.19 9.68
C ASN A 249 -6.02 -3.27 9.93
N ARG A 250 -5.79 -1.98 10.14
CA ARG A 250 -6.83 -0.96 10.30
C ARG A 250 -6.41 0.36 9.64
N LEU A 251 -7.41 1.20 9.37
CA LEU A 251 -7.24 2.59 8.94
C LEU A 251 -7.21 3.53 10.15
N GLY A 252 -6.67 4.73 9.95
CA GLY A 252 -6.83 5.83 10.89
C GLY A 252 -6.08 5.67 12.20
N GLY A 253 -4.90 5.02 12.18
CA GLY A 253 -4.02 4.98 13.35
C GLY A 253 -3.58 6.38 13.81
N ASP A 254 -3.04 6.47 15.02
CA ASP A 254 -2.46 7.71 15.54
C ASP A 254 -1.17 7.43 16.33
N LEU A 255 -0.40 8.49 16.62
CA LEU A 255 0.88 8.38 17.31
C LEU A 255 0.74 7.79 18.71
N THR A 256 -0.34 8.09 19.43
CA THR A 256 -0.56 7.55 20.78
C THR A 256 -0.71 6.04 20.72
N MET A 257 -1.51 5.54 19.77
CA MET A 257 -1.70 4.11 19.53
C MET A 257 -0.40 3.42 19.13
N LEU A 258 0.41 4.01 18.23
CA LEU A 258 1.72 3.45 17.88
C LEU A 258 2.61 3.33 19.11
N LYS A 259 2.69 4.38 19.95
CA LYS A 259 3.49 4.33 21.18
C LYS A 259 2.99 3.27 22.15
N GLN A 260 1.68 3.10 22.30
CA GLN A 260 1.09 2.05 23.14
C GLN A 260 1.49 0.65 22.66
N PHE A 261 1.47 0.38 21.36
CA PHE A 261 1.94 -0.90 20.83
C PHE A 261 3.43 -1.14 21.07
N ILE A 262 4.28 -0.12 20.88
CA ILE A 262 5.71 -0.23 21.15
C ILE A 262 5.99 -0.46 22.64
N ALA A 263 5.29 0.25 23.53
CA ALA A 263 5.41 0.07 24.97
C ALA A 263 4.88 -1.29 25.45
N ALA A 264 3.92 -1.88 24.72
CA ALA A 264 3.37 -3.21 24.97
C ALA A 264 4.15 -4.35 24.29
N GLU A 265 5.27 -4.01 23.63
CA GLU A 265 6.12 -4.92 22.87
C GLU A 265 5.38 -5.71 21.78
N ILE A 266 4.48 -5.04 21.06
CA ILE A 266 3.69 -5.61 19.95
C ILE A 266 4.18 -4.97 18.64
N PRO A 267 4.77 -5.74 17.70
CA PRO A 267 5.24 -5.22 16.43
C PRO A 267 4.14 -4.56 15.60
N VAL A 268 4.47 -3.39 15.03
CA VAL A 268 3.61 -2.63 14.12
C VAL A 268 4.36 -2.31 12.84
N ILE A 269 3.71 -2.61 11.71
CA ILE A 269 4.13 -2.16 10.38
C ILE A 269 3.19 -1.03 9.96
N ILE A 270 3.74 0.02 9.37
CA ILE A 270 2.98 1.14 8.81
C ILE A 270 3.27 1.26 7.31
N GLU A 271 2.30 1.78 6.57
CA GLU A 271 2.44 2.08 5.15
C GLU A 271 2.59 3.60 4.96
N THR A 272 3.67 4.04 4.35
CA THR A 272 4.02 5.46 4.22
C THR A 272 4.31 5.82 2.76
N GLY A 273 4.07 7.08 2.40
CA GLY A 273 4.60 7.58 1.13
C GLY A 273 6.08 7.94 1.30
N TYR A 274 6.88 7.50 0.34
CA TYR A 274 8.32 7.69 0.32
C TYR A 274 8.75 8.36 -0.99
N MET A 275 9.74 9.24 -0.93
CA MET A 275 10.26 9.93 -2.11
C MET A 275 11.80 10.00 -2.05
N PRO A 276 12.49 8.92 -2.46
CA PRO A 276 13.94 8.92 -2.47
C PRO A 276 14.49 9.92 -3.49
N GLU A 277 15.70 10.43 -3.22
CA GLU A 277 16.37 11.36 -4.13
C GLU A 277 16.46 10.79 -5.56
N GLY A 278 15.98 11.55 -6.54
CA GLY A 278 15.99 11.14 -7.95
C GLY A 278 14.91 10.14 -8.35
N TYR A 279 13.90 9.88 -7.51
CA TYR A 279 12.71 9.09 -7.84
C TYR A 279 11.42 9.88 -7.56
N ASP A 280 10.35 9.51 -8.27
CA ASP A 280 9.00 9.98 -7.92
C ASP A 280 8.48 9.27 -6.66
N TRP A 281 7.43 9.82 -6.07
CA TRP A 281 6.69 9.25 -4.94
C TRP A 281 6.39 7.75 -5.14
N LEU A 282 6.50 6.98 -4.06
CA LEU A 282 6.20 5.56 -4.02
C LEU A 282 5.59 5.16 -2.67
N GLY A 283 4.77 4.12 -2.66
CA GLY A 283 4.31 3.48 -1.44
C GLY A 283 5.41 2.63 -0.82
N HIS A 284 5.52 2.66 0.49
CA HIS A 284 6.56 1.94 1.22
C HIS A 284 6.02 1.42 2.55
N TYR A 285 6.63 0.34 3.03
CA TYR A 285 6.35 -0.18 4.37
C TYR A 285 7.54 0.04 5.28
N GLN A 286 7.27 0.35 6.54
CA GLN A 286 8.28 0.54 7.57
C GLN A 286 7.83 -0.15 8.86
N THR A 287 8.78 -0.71 9.61
CA THR A 287 8.52 -1.35 10.91
C THR A 287 8.86 -0.38 12.02
N VAL A 288 7.90 -0.06 12.89
CA VAL A 288 8.12 0.84 14.04
C VAL A 288 8.80 0.06 15.16
N VAL A 289 9.89 0.59 15.73
CA VAL A 289 10.69 -0.14 16.74
C VAL A 289 10.90 0.63 18.04
N ALA A 290 10.80 1.96 18.04
CA ALA A 290 10.93 2.76 19.25
C ALA A 290 10.29 4.15 19.10
N TYR A 291 10.12 4.84 20.21
CA TYR A 291 9.79 6.27 20.24
C TYR A 291 10.52 6.98 21.40
N ASP A 292 10.70 8.29 21.26
CA ASP A 292 11.24 9.15 22.32
C ASP A 292 10.55 10.53 22.30
N ASP A 293 9.75 10.81 23.33
CA ASP A 293 9.00 12.06 23.49
C ASP A 293 9.89 13.25 23.88
N LEU A 294 11.10 13.02 24.38
CA LEU A 294 12.05 14.11 24.62
C LEU A 294 12.69 14.60 23.31
N GLN A 295 12.66 13.77 22.27
CA GLN A 295 13.22 14.06 20.96
C GLN A 295 12.15 14.28 19.89
N ASP A 296 10.88 14.02 20.20
CA ASP A 296 9.75 14.05 19.25
C ASP A 296 9.94 13.15 18.03
N VAL A 297 10.49 11.94 18.24
CA VAL A 297 10.81 10.99 17.15
C VAL A 297 10.22 9.59 17.35
N MET A 298 9.84 8.99 16.23
CA MET A 298 9.71 7.54 16.09
C MET A 298 10.98 6.99 15.45
N TYR A 299 11.36 5.77 15.82
CA TYR A 299 12.44 5.03 15.18
C TYR A 299 11.88 3.91 14.33
N LEU A 300 12.34 3.85 13.09
CA LEU A 300 11.84 2.94 12.06
C LEU A 300 12.96 2.02 11.57
N TYR A 301 12.66 0.74 11.39
CA TYR A 301 13.46 -0.14 10.56
C TYR A 301 12.90 -0.12 9.15
N ASP A 302 13.76 0.23 8.19
CA ASP A 302 13.39 0.44 6.80
C ASP A 302 14.09 -0.59 5.92
N SER A 303 13.31 -1.30 5.09
CA SER A 303 13.86 -2.34 4.21
C SER A 303 14.68 -1.79 3.05
N TYR A 304 14.57 -0.49 2.74
CA TYR A 304 15.32 0.19 1.69
C TYR A 304 16.50 0.99 2.26
N LEU A 305 16.25 1.82 3.28
CA LEU A 305 17.24 2.73 3.88
C LEU A 305 18.10 2.10 4.99
N GLY A 306 17.68 0.96 5.54
CA GLY A 306 18.37 0.29 6.63
C GLY A 306 17.87 0.67 8.02
N ILE A 307 18.72 0.51 9.04
CA ILE A 307 18.35 0.58 10.45
C ILE A 307 19.09 1.66 11.25
N GLY A 308 19.59 2.71 10.60
CA GLY A 308 20.20 3.85 11.33
C GLY A 308 21.33 3.46 12.29
N GLY A 309 22.19 2.50 11.92
CA GLY A 309 23.27 2.01 12.79
C GLY A 309 22.84 1.03 13.89
N GLY A 310 21.61 0.51 13.84
CA GLY A 310 21.05 -0.46 14.80
C GLY A 310 19.88 0.11 15.60
N GLU A 311 19.85 1.44 15.78
CA GLU A 311 18.85 2.13 16.59
C GLU A 311 17.54 2.41 15.83
N GLY A 312 17.53 2.22 14.51
CA GLY A 312 16.45 2.64 13.63
C GLY A 312 16.66 4.06 13.11
N LEU A 313 16.01 4.36 12.00
CA LEU A 313 15.98 5.69 11.41
C LEU A 313 15.04 6.56 12.23
N ALA A 314 15.58 7.64 12.80
CA ALA A 314 14.79 8.61 13.55
C ALA A 314 14.00 9.49 12.56
N GLU A 315 12.68 9.49 12.70
CA GLU A 315 11.77 10.37 11.96
C GLU A 315 10.92 11.16 12.95
N THR A 316 10.79 12.47 12.73
CA THR A 316 9.99 13.30 13.64
C THR A 316 8.53 12.87 13.60
N TYR A 317 7.81 13.04 14.70
CA TYR A 317 6.38 12.76 14.76
C TYR A 317 5.58 13.47 13.65
N VAL A 318 5.98 14.69 13.30
CA VAL A 318 5.33 15.49 12.24
C VAL A 318 5.62 14.91 10.86
N ASP A 319 6.89 14.57 10.59
CA ASP A 319 7.27 14.03 9.27
C ASP A 319 6.66 12.64 9.05
N LEU A 320 6.68 11.80 10.09
CA LEU A 320 6.06 10.48 10.06
C LEU A 320 4.56 10.58 9.76
N ASP A 321 3.82 11.39 10.53
CA ASP A 321 2.38 11.53 10.35
C ASP A 321 2.03 12.10 8.96
N ARG A 322 2.83 13.06 8.47
CA ARG A 322 2.68 13.60 7.11
C ARG A 322 2.79 12.50 6.05
N ASN A 323 3.79 11.63 6.16
CA ASN A 323 4.05 10.55 5.20
C ASN A 323 3.06 9.38 5.36
N TRP A 324 2.66 9.07 6.59
CA TRP A 324 1.71 8.02 6.95
C TRP A 324 0.27 8.37 6.52
N LYS A 325 -0.07 9.66 6.52
CA LYS A 325 -1.33 10.17 5.96
C LYS A 325 -1.51 9.76 4.50
N HIS A 326 -0.44 9.59 3.70
CA HIS A 326 -0.58 9.20 2.30
C HIS A 326 -1.32 7.87 2.10
N PHE A 327 -1.35 7.03 3.13
CA PHE A 327 -2.03 5.73 3.17
C PHE A 327 -3.12 5.69 4.25
N ASN A 328 -3.77 6.81 4.52
CA ASN A 328 -4.84 6.93 5.50
C ASN A 328 -4.47 6.38 6.90
N ARG A 329 -3.20 6.55 7.27
CA ARG A 329 -2.63 6.05 8.52
C ARG A 329 -2.89 4.55 8.72
N THR A 330 -2.71 3.78 7.65
CA THR A 330 -2.85 2.33 7.65
C THR A 330 -1.71 1.66 8.41
N PHE A 331 -2.05 0.68 9.22
CA PHE A 331 -1.09 -0.10 9.98
C PHE A 331 -1.50 -1.56 10.09
N ILE A 332 -0.52 -2.41 10.36
CA ILE A 332 -0.67 -3.84 10.61
C ILE A 332 -0.02 -4.13 11.96
N VAL A 333 -0.75 -4.81 12.84
CA VAL A 333 -0.20 -5.31 14.12
C VAL A 333 -0.10 -6.82 14.10
N ILE A 334 0.97 -7.35 14.69
CA ILE A 334 1.26 -8.79 14.70
C ILE A 334 1.48 -9.23 16.14
N TYR A 335 0.76 -10.27 16.57
CA TYR A 335 0.72 -10.64 17.98
C TYR A 335 0.39 -12.12 18.19
N PRO A 336 0.88 -12.74 19.27
CA PRO A 336 0.44 -14.06 19.69
C PRO A 336 -1.05 -14.08 20.07
N PRO A 337 -1.80 -15.18 19.83
CA PRO A 337 -3.23 -15.23 20.11
C PRO A 337 -3.65 -14.90 21.56
N ASP A 338 -2.80 -15.15 22.55
CA ASP A 338 -3.03 -14.83 23.96
C ASP A 338 -2.94 -13.33 24.28
N ARG A 339 -2.34 -12.52 23.38
CA ARG A 339 -2.25 -11.05 23.48
C ARG A 339 -3.39 -10.30 22.80
N GLU A 340 -4.37 -11.03 22.24
CA GLU A 340 -5.56 -10.47 21.57
C GLU A 340 -6.38 -9.53 22.50
N GLY A 341 -6.31 -9.72 23.81
CA GLY A 341 -6.88 -8.80 24.81
C GLY A 341 -6.27 -7.40 24.74
N ASP A 342 -4.95 -7.33 24.92
CA ASP A 342 -4.16 -6.10 24.91
C ASP A 342 -4.29 -5.34 23.59
N VAL A 343 -4.26 -6.06 22.47
CA VAL A 343 -4.41 -5.44 21.14
C VAL A 343 -5.76 -4.74 21.00
N ARG A 344 -6.84 -5.38 21.44
CA ARG A 344 -8.18 -4.78 21.41
C ARG A 344 -8.27 -3.56 22.33
N GLU A 345 -7.62 -3.61 23.49
CA GLU A 345 -7.58 -2.47 24.42
C GLU A 345 -6.86 -1.27 23.80
N ILE A 346 -5.68 -1.49 23.19
CA ILE A 346 -4.91 -0.43 22.52
C ILE A 346 -5.67 0.13 21.31
N LEU A 347 -6.31 -0.72 20.52
CA LEU A 347 -7.12 -0.27 19.39
C LEU A 347 -8.37 0.53 19.84
N GLY A 348 -8.91 0.20 21.01
CA GLY A 348 -10.17 0.75 21.49
C GLY A 348 -11.28 0.59 20.44
N GLU A 349 -11.91 1.70 20.08
CA GLU A 349 -12.95 1.74 19.05
C GLU A 349 -12.47 1.23 17.67
N ARG A 350 -11.17 1.31 17.36
CA ARG A 350 -10.61 0.81 16.09
C ARG A 350 -10.53 -0.71 16.00
N ALA A 351 -10.83 -1.42 17.09
CA ALA A 351 -10.93 -2.87 17.05
C ALA A 351 -12.01 -3.31 16.06
N ASP A 352 -13.11 -2.54 15.97
CA ASP A 352 -14.13 -2.69 14.95
C ASP A 352 -13.70 -1.99 13.64
N PRO A 353 -13.69 -2.69 12.49
CA PRO A 353 -13.23 -2.12 11.22
C PRO A 353 -14.12 -0.99 10.70
N GLU A 354 -15.44 -1.05 10.92
CA GLU A 354 -16.36 0.02 10.51
C GLU A 354 -16.09 1.28 11.33
N ARG A 355 -15.89 1.14 12.64
CA ARG A 355 -15.57 2.26 13.52
C ARG A 355 -14.19 2.84 13.24
N ALA A 356 -13.20 2.00 12.92
CA ALA A 356 -11.90 2.47 12.43
C ALA A 356 -12.03 3.32 11.15
N ALA A 357 -12.85 2.88 10.18
CA ALA A 357 -13.12 3.64 8.96
C ALA A 357 -13.84 4.97 9.24
N LYS A 358 -14.79 5.01 10.20
CA LYS A 358 -15.43 6.27 10.63
C LYS A 358 -14.44 7.24 11.25
N LEU A 359 -13.58 6.78 12.16
CA LEU A 359 -12.54 7.62 12.77
C LEU A 359 -11.55 8.15 11.72
N ALA A 360 -11.16 7.31 10.77
CA ALA A 360 -10.32 7.74 9.64
C ALA A 360 -11.02 8.80 8.78
N LEU A 361 -12.31 8.64 8.51
CA LEU A 361 -13.13 9.62 7.78
C LEU A 361 -13.22 10.96 8.52
N GLU A 362 -13.45 10.94 9.84
CA GLU A 362 -13.48 12.15 10.68
C GLU A 362 -12.19 12.97 10.56
N VAL A 363 -11.05 12.27 10.62
CA VAL A 363 -9.72 12.88 10.46
C VAL A 363 -9.55 13.44 9.06
N ALA A 364 -9.86 12.66 8.03
CA ALA A 364 -9.73 13.07 6.63
C ALA A 364 -10.60 14.30 6.31
N GLN A 365 -11.86 14.33 6.76
CA GLN A 365 -12.74 15.48 6.60
C GLN A 365 -12.20 16.71 7.35
N LYS A 366 -11.65 16.54 8.57
CA LYS A 366 -11.05 17.64 9.32
C LYS A 366 -9.85 18.24 8.60
N GLU A 367 -8.97 17.39 8.06
CA GLU A 367 -7.81 17.81 7.29
C GLU A 367 -8.21 18.51 5.98
N ALA A 368 -9.17 17.94 5.24
CA ALA A 368 -9.68 18.53 4.00
C ALA A 368 -10.42 19.85 4.24
N ARG A 369 -11.13 20.03 5.36
CA ARG A 369 -11.71 21.33 5.75
C ARG A 369 -10.64 22.36 6.08
N ALA A 370 -9.56 21.95 6.76
CA ALA A 370 -8.46 22.84 7.10
C ALA A 370 -7.64 23.24 5.86
N ASN A 371 -7.49 22.34 4.90
CA ASN A 371 -6.85 22.59 3.62
C ASN A 371 -7.60 21.86 2.48
N PRO A 372 -8.53 22.53 1.78
CA PRO A 372 -9.31 21.93 0.69
C PRO A 372 -8.50 21.50 -0.54
N ARG A 373 -7.19 21.79 -0.58
CA ARG A 373 -6.26 21.32 -1.62
C ARG A 373 -5.37 20.16 -1.18
N ASP A 374 -5.58 19.64 0.02
CA ASP A 374 -4.88 18.45 0.50
C ASP A 374 -5.45 17.21 -0.21
N THR A 375 -4.83 16.85 -1.34
CA THR A 375 -5.29 15.74 -2.18
C THR A 375 -5.21 14.40 -1.46
N PHE A 376 -4.29 14.22 -0.51
CA PHE A 376 -4.26 13.01 0.32
C PHE A 376 -5.40 12.98 1.32
N ALA A 377 -5.77 14.10 1.95
CA ALA A 377 -6.94 14.14 2.85
C ALA A 377 -8.24 13.82 2.07
N LEU A 378 -8.42 14.39 0.88
CA LEU A 378 -9.55 14.08 0.00
C LEU A 378 -9.55 12.61 -0.46
N PHE A 379 -8.36 12.08 -0.79
CA PHE A 379 -8.22 10.67 -1.17
C PHE A 379 -8.54 9.73 0.00
N ASN A 380 -8.07 10.05 1.20
CA ASN A 380 -8.35 9.31 2.43
C ASN A 380 -9.84 9.35 2.81
N MET A 381 -10.51 10.47 2.53
CA MET A 381 -11.97 10.58 2.65
C MET A 381 -12.65 9.57 1.75
N GLY A 382 -12.27 9.51 0.46
CA GLY A 382 -12.75 8.50 -0.49
C GLY A 382 -12.48 7.06 -0.03
N THR A 383 -11.26 6.78 0.46
CA THR A 383 -10.88 5.45 0.98
C THR A 383 -11.72 5.05 2.18
N SER A 384 -11.97 5.97 3.09
CA SER A 384 -12.79 5.70 4.28
C SER A 384 -14.27 5.50 3.92
N LEU A 385 -14.81 6.33 3.01
CA LEU A 385 -16.18 6.21 2.50
C LEU A 385 -16.40 4.89 1.74
N THR A 386 -15.40 4.45 0.97
CA THR A 386 -15.42 3.15 0.28
C THR A 386 -15.54 2.01 1.30
N ARG A 387 -14.75 2.04 2.38
CA ARG A 387 -14.85 1.03 3.46
C ARG A 387 -16.19 1.06 4.21
N LEU A 388 -16.90 2.17 4.17
CA LEU A 388 -18.23 2.34 4.75
C LEU A 388 -19.37 2.01 3.76
N GLY A 389 -19.05 1.61 2.54
CA GLY A 389 -20.04 1.32 1.49
C GLY A 389 -20.74 2.55 0.91
N ARG A 390 -20.24 3.76 1.20
CA ARG A 390 -20.80 5.04 0.70
C ARG A 390 -20.16 5.38 -0.65
N TYR A 391 -20.42 4.55 -1.66
CA TYR A 391 -19.64 4.53 -2.89
C TYR A 391 -19.78 5.79 -3.77
N GLU A 392 -20.97 6.39 -3.87
CA GLU A 392 -21.16 7.65 -4.61
C GLU A 392 -20.33 8.79 -3.99
N GLU A 393 -20.42 8.97 -2.68
CA GLU A 393 -19.63 9.96 -1.96
C GLU A 393 -18.13 9.68 -2.03
N ALA A 394 -17.74 8.40 -2.01
CA ALA A 394 -16.37 8.00 -2.19
C ALA A 394 -15.84 8.37 -3.59
N ALA A 395 -16.63 8.12 -4.63
CA ALA A 395 -16.30 8.47 -6.01
C ALA A 395 -16.09 9.98 -6.17
N ASP A 396 -16.95 10.80 -5.56
CA ASP A 396 -16.82 12.25 -5.58
C ASP A 396 -15.60 12.75 -4.81
N ALA A 397 -15.32 12.16 -3.63
CA ALA A 397 -14.12 12.47 -2.86
C ALA A 397 -12.84 12.17 -3.66
N TYR A 398 -12.82 11.05 -4.39
CA TYR A 398 -11.71 10.70 -5.28
C TYR A 398 -11.61 11.62 -6.51
N ASP A 399 -12.71 12.11 -7.05
CA ASP A 399 -12.70 13.11 -8.13
C ASP A 399 -12.10 14.43 -7.64
N LEU A 400 -12.50 14.89 -6.46
CA LEU A 400 -11.91 16.06 -5.82
C LEU A 400 -10.41 15.89 -5.57
N ALA A 401 -9.98 14.73 -5.09
CA ALA A 401 -8.57 14.43 -4.85
C ALA A 401 -7.71 14.47 -6.12
N ARG A 402 -8.28 14.10 -7.28
CA ARG A 402 -7.57 14.07 -8.57
C ARG A 402 -7.58 15.42 -9.29
N ARG A 403 -8.58 16.27 -9.02
CA ARG A 403 -8.86 17.52 -9.75
C ARG A 403 -7.67 18.46 -9.91
N ASP A 404 -6.90 18.64 -8.85
CA ASP A 404 -5.80 19.61 -8.82
C ASP A 404 -4.51 19.08 -9.47
N GLY A 405 -4.47 17.79 -9.83
CA GLY A 405 -3.30 17.19 -10.47
C GLY A 405 -2.05 17.29 -9.60
N THR A 406 -2.16 17.09 -8.28
CA THR A 406 -1.02 16.99 -7.36
C THR A 406 -0.92 15.61 -6.70
N LEU A 407 -1.98 14.80 -6.82
CA LEU A 407 -2.00 13.43 -6.32
C LEU A 407 -0.97 12.59 -7.11
N PRO A 408 -0.06 11.88 -6.41
CA PRO A 408 0.96 11.09 -7.08
C PRO A 408 0.35 10.05 -8.00
N TRP A 409 0.85 9.98 -9.23
CA TRP A 409 0.25 9.12 -10.22
C TRP A 409 0.28 7.63 -9.90
N ARG A 410 1.30 7.21 -9.13
CA ARG A 410 1.49 5.82 -8.70
C ARG A 410 0.59 5.40 -7.55
N ILE A 411 -0.23 6.28 -6.98
CA ILE A 411 -1.06 5.91 -5.83
C ILE A 411 -1.99 4.73 -6.13
N ILE A 412 -2.47 4.62 -7.38
CA ILE A 412 -3.31 3.52 -7.86
C ILE A 412 -2.55 2.21 -8.15
N TRP A 413 -1.24 2.19 -7.93
CA TRP A 413 -0.48 0.94 -7.84
C TRP A 413 -0.67 0.26 -6.49
N TYR A 414 -0.97 1.04 -5.45
CA TYR A 414 -0.98 0.58 -4.06
C TYR A 414 -2.38 0.65 -3.43
N GLN A 415 -3.23 1.58 -3.89
CA GLN A 415 -4.54 1.84 -3.31
C GLN A 415 -5.65 1.65 -4.35
N PHE A 416 -6.47 0.61 -4.16
CA PHE A 416 -7.50 0.19 -5.11
C PHE A 416 -8.92 0.66 -4.80
N GLY A 417 -9.09 1.42 -3.69
CA GLY A 417 -10.38 2.01 -3.31
C GLY A 417 -11.09 2.80 -4.43
N PRO A 418 -10.38 3.57 -5.28
CA PRO A 418 -11.01 4.23 -6.42
C PRO A 418 -11.71 3.27 -7.39
N PHE A 419 -11.11 2.11 -7.70
CA PHE A 419 -11.74 1.13 -8.58
C PHE A 419 -13.04 0.60 -7.97
N GLU A 420 -13.01 0.27 -6.67
CA GLU A 420 -14.17 -0.24 -5.93
C GLU A 420 -15.30 0.80 -5.85
N ALA A 421 -14.97 2.05 -5.51
CA ALA A 421 -15.92 3.14 -5.43
C ALA A 421 -16.60 3.42 -6.77
N TYR A 422 -15.81 3.62 -7.84
CA TYR A 422 -16.36 3.87 -9.17
C TYR A 422 -17.19 2.70 -9.70
N PHE A 423 -16.75 1.45 -9.46
CA PHE A 423 -17.51 0.29 -9.88
C PHE A 423 -18.88 0.23 -9.21
N ASN A 424 -18.94 0.37 -7.89
CA ASN A 424 -20.20 0.28 -7.14
C ASN A 424 -21.11 1.51 -7.32
N ALA A 425 -20.56 2.67 -7.69
CA ALA A 425 -21.30 3.84 -8.17
C ALA A 425 -21.79 3.70 -9.64
N GLY A 426 -21.55 2.56 -10.29
CA GLY A 426 -21.91 2.33 -11.70
C GLY A 426 -21.09 3.14 -12.72
N ARG A 427 -20.04 3.83 -12.26
CA ARG A 427 -19.12 4.65 -13.07
C ARG A 427 -18.05 3.79 -13.76
N TYR A 428 -18.51 2.83 -14.58
CA TYR A 428 -17.64 1.84 -15.22
C TYR A 428 -16.59 2.42 -16.18
N ASP A 429 -16.88 3.55 -16.82
CA ASP A 429 -15.91 4.22 -17.69
C ASP A 429 -14.73 4.81 -16.89
N ASP A 430 -14.97 5.28 -15.66
CA ASP A 430 -13.91 5.76 -14.77
C ASP A 430 -13.02 4.62 -14.29
N VAL A 431 -13.60 3.46 -13.99
CA VAL A 431 -12.84 2.23 -13.70
C VAL A 431 -11.94 1.87 -14.88
N MET A 432 -12.48 1.85 -16.10
CA MET A 432 -11.70 1.53 -17.31
C MET A 432 -10.61 2.56 -17.60
N ALA A 433 -10.86 3.85 -17.32
CA ALA A 433 -9.83 4.88 -17.43
C ALA A 433 -8.66 4.62 -16.46
N LEU A 434 -8.94 4.21 -15.21
CA LEU A 434 -7.89 3.82 -14.26
C LEU A 434 -7.14 2.56 -14.71
N VAL A 435 -7.85 1.58 -15.28
CA VAL A 435 -7.24 0.37 -15.87
C VAL A 435 -6.26 0.77 -16.98
N ASP A 436 -6.69 1.58 -17.93
CA ASP A 436 -5.86 2.01 -19.06
C ASP A 436 -4.61 2.77 -18.59
N ILE A 437 -4.75 3.61 -17.56
CA ILE A 437 -3.63 4.33 -16.95
C ILE A 437 -2.65 3.34 -16.30
N ASN A 438 -3.10 2.36 -15.52
CA ASN A 438 -2.22 1.39 -14.88
C ASN A 438 -1.47 0.52 -15.91
N LEU A 439 -2.19 0.02 -16.92
CA LEU A 439 -1.62 -0.83 -17.96
C LEU A 439 -0.59 -0.12 -18.85
N THR A 440 -0.68 1.20 -18.97
CA THR A 440 0.27 2.00 -19.78
C THR A 440 1.40 2.60 -18.96
N ASN A 441 1.32 2.55 -17.62
CA ASN A 441 2.27 3.20 -16.73
C ASN A 441 2.79 2.26 -15.64
N GLY A 442 3.40 1.14 -16.00
CA GLY A 442 4.23 0.37 -15.05
C GLY A 442 3.50 -0.48 -14.02
N ALA A 443 2.16 -0.49 -14.01
CA ALA A 443 1.30 -1.37 -13.20
C ALA A 443 0.64 -2.48 -14.03
N GLN A 444 1.14 -2.77 -15.23
CA GLN A 444 0.72 -3.93 -16.02
C GLN A 444 1.05 -5.30 -15.39
N TYR A 445 1.72 -5.31 -14.23
CA TYR A 445 2.01 -6.52 -13.47
C TYR A 445 1.15 -6.63 -12.20
N VAL A 446 0.31 -5.63 -11.91
CA VAL A 446 -0.55 -5.57 -10.73
C VAL A 446 -1.88 -6.24 -11.05
N GLU A 447 -2.14 -7.38 -10.42
CA GLU A 447 -3.29 -8.25 -10.67
C GLU A 447 -4.64 -7.57 -10.48
N GLU A 448 -4.75 -6.67 -9.50
CA GLU A 448 -5.98 -5.94 -9.18
C GLU A 448 -6.46 -5.13 -10.39
N THR A 449 -5.53 -4.62 -11.22
CA THR A 449 -5.86 -3.89 -12.46
C THR A 449 -6.67 -4.77 -13.41
N TYR A 450 -6.27 -6.04 -13.58
CA TYR A 450 -6.96 -6.98 -14.45
C TYR A 450 -8.25 -7.51 -13.82
N TYR A 451 -8.30 -7.65 -12.50
CA TYR A 451 -9.54 -8.01 -11.82
C TYR A 451 -10.62 -6.94 -11.99
N TRP A 452 -10.29 -5.66 -11.78
CA TRP A 452 -11.25 -4.58 -11.98
C TRP A 452 -11.68 -4.42 -13.45
N GLN A 453 -10.77 -4.65 -14.40
CA GLN A 453 -11.13 -4.78 -15.82
C GLN A 453 -12.17 -5.90 -16.02
N GLY A 454 -11.94 -7.07 -15.42
CA GLY A 454 -12.85 -8.22 -15.53
C GLY A 454 -14.24 -7.94 -14.93
N ARG A 455 -14.29 -7.32 -13.75
CA ARG A 455 -15.54 -6.90 -13.08
C ARG A 455 -16.37 -5.97 -13.95
N VAL A 456 -15.74 -4.99 -14.60
CA VAL A 456 -16.45 -4.07 -15.52
C VAL A 456 -16.98 -4.80 -16.76
N LEU A 457 -16.16 -5.67 -17.37
CA LEU A 457 -16.57 -6.42 -18.55
C LEU A 457 -17.75 -7.36 -18.23
N GLU A 458 -17.71 -7.99 -17.06
CA GLU A 458 -18.80 -8.81 -16.53
C GLU A 458 -20.08 -7.99 -16.35
N ALA A 459 -20.00 -6.83 -15.68
CA ALA A 459 -21.14 -5.93 -15.49
C ALA A 459 -21.75 -5.42 -16.80
N ARG A 460 -20.94 -5.33 -17.87
CA ARG A 460 -21.37 -4.97 -19.24
C ARG A 460 -21.88 -6.16 -20.06
N GLY A 461 -21.84 -7.37 -19.52
CA GLY A 461 -22.26 -8.60 -20.20
C GLY A 461 -21.22 -9.19 -21.16
N ASP A 462 -20.01 -8.63 -21.26
CA ASP A 462 -18.90 -9.25 -21.99
C ASP A 462 -18.21 -10.32 -21.14
N LEU A 463 -18.91 -11.45 -20.98
CA LEU A 463 -18.42 -12.57 -20.17
C LEU A 463 -17.15 -13.21 -20.75
N SER A 464 -16.90 -13.08 -22.06
CA SER A 464 -15.68 -13.58 -22.68
C SER A 464 -14.49 -12.70 -22.31
N GLY A 465 -14.65 -11.39 -22.42
CA GLY A 465 -13.67 -10.40 -21.97
C GLY A 465 -13.38 -10.52 -20.47
N ALA A 466 -14.43 -10.67 -19.65
CA ALA A 466 -14.29 -10.84 -18.20
C ALA A 466 -13.43 -12.06 -17.83
N ARG A 467 -13.73 -13.23 -18.41
CA ARG A 467 -12.92 -14.44 -18.21
C ARG A 467 -11.47 -14.23 -18.63
N GLN A 468 -11.21 -13.55 -19.74
CA GLN A 468 -9.85 -13.26 -20.19
C GLN A 468 -9.11 -12.36 -19.20
N ALA A 469 -9.79 -11.33 -18.67
CA ALA A 469 -9.21 -10.42 -17.70
C ALA A 469 -8.91 -11.12 -16.36
N PHE A 470 -9.83 -11.91 -15.81
CA PHE A 470 -9.57 -12.69 -14.59
C PHE A 470 -8.44 -13.72 -14.78
N ASN A 471 -8.37 -14.37 -15.94
CA ASN A 471 -7.23 -15.25 -16.25
C ASN A 471 -5.90 -14.49 -16.32
N ARG A 472 -5.88 -13.23 -16.79
CA ARG A 472 -4.66 -12.39 -16.75
C ARG A 472 -4.28 -12.01 -15.32
N ALA A 473 -5.25 -11.65 -14.47
CA ALA A 473 -5.00 -11.42 -13.05
C ALA A 473 -4.33 -12.65 -12.42
N LEU A 474 -4.86 -13.85 -12.68
CA LEU A 474 -4.31 -15.12 -12.20
C LEU A 474 -2.97 -15.54 -12.84
N GLN A 475 -2.60 -14.98 -13.99
CA GLN A 475 -1.27 -15.17 -14.57
C GLN A 475 -0.20 -14.40 -13.81
N HIS A 476 -0.54 -13.20 -13.32
CA HIS A 476 0.35 -12.41 -12.46
C HIS A 476 0.34 -12.96 -11.03
N ASN A 477 -0.84 -13.19 -10.46
CA ASN A 477 -0.98 -13.77 -9.13
C ASN A 477 -1.94 -14.96 -9.13
N TYR A 478 -1.38 -16.16 -9.24
CA TYR A 478 -2.16 -17.41 -9.22
C TYR A 478 -2.79 -17.72 -7.85
N LEU A 479 -2.47 -16.94 -6.81
CA LEU A 479 -3.06 -17.02 -5.48
C LEU A 479 -4.14 -15.96 -5.26
N TYR A 480 -4.40 -15.09 -6.23
CA TYR A 480 -5.35 -14.00 -6.07
C TYR A 480 -6.80 -14.51 -6.01
N ALA A 481 -7.34 -14.55 -4.79
CA ALA A 481 -8.61 -15.21 -4.47
C ALA A 481 -9.79 -14.56 -5.21
N ASP A 482 -9.87 -13.23 -5.21
CA ASP A 482 -10.97 -12.48 -5.83
C ASP A 482 -11.14 -12.81 -7.32
N ALA A 483 -10.02 -12.87 -8.06
CA ALA A 483 -10.05 -13.22 -9.48
C ALA A 483 -10.41 -14.70 -9.71
N ARG A 484 -10.02 -15.59 -8.79
CA ARG A 484 -10.40 -17.01 -8.87
C ARG A 484 -11.89 -17.20 -8.62
N GLU A 485 -12.42 -16.61 -7.57
CA GLU A 485 -13.85 -16.67 -7.24
C GLU A 485 -14.71 -16.10 -8.36
N ALA A 486 -14.34 -14.93 -8.91
CA ALA A 486 -15.06 -14.32 -10.02
C ALA A 486 -15.02 -15.20 -11.29
N LEU A 487 -13.87 -15.83 -11.59
CA LEU A 487 -13.75 -16.74 -12.72
C LEU A 487 -14.57 -18.02 -12.54
N ASP A 488 -14.57 -18.60 -11.34
CA ASP A 488 -15.34 -19.79 -11.00
C ASP A 488 -16.85 -19.53 -11.09
N SER A 489 -17.30 -18.37 -10.59
CA SER A 489 -18.69 -17.90 -10.71
C SER A 489 -19.15 -17.80 -12.17
N LEU A 490 -18.29 -17.31 -13.08
CA LEU A 490 -18.61 -17.23 -14.51
C LEU A 490 -18.64 -18.60 -15.22
N ASN A 491 -18.09 -19.64 -14.61
CA ASN A 491 -18.01 -20.98 -15.18
C ASN A 491 -19.03 -21.95 -14.57
N ALA A 492 -19.65 -21.59 -13.46
CA ALA A 492 -20.80 -22.27 -12.86
C ALA A 492 -22.06 -22.07 -13.70
#